data_AF-F6Z9Z5-F1
#
_entry.id   AF-F6Z9Z5-F1
#
_cell.length_a   1.000
_cell.length_b   1.000
_cell.length_c   1.000
_cell.angle_alpha   90.00
_cell.angle_beta   90.00
_cell.angle_gamma   90.00
#
_symmetry.space_group_name_H-M   'P 1'
#
loop_
_entity.id
_entity.type
_entity.pdbx_description
1 polymer ?
#
loop_
_entity_poly.entity_id
_entity_poly.type
_entity_poly.pdbx_seq_one_letter_code
_entity_poly.pdbx_strand_id
1 'polypeptide(L)'
;MASEGTQQNPSCKIMTFRPTLEEFQDFGKYMAYIESQGAHRAGLAKVIPPKEWRPRRTYDDLDEMVIPAPIQQVVTGQSGLFTQYNIQKKPMTVGEYRRLANSNKYCTPRHQDFDDLERKYWKNLTFVSPIYGADISGSLYDSRRGKGFHGQCKLQEGEGASLPGAFTEQEGE
;
A
#
# COMPACT_ATOMS: atom_id res chain seq x y z
N MET A 1 29.13 32.45 -1.00
CA MET A 1 27.85 32.83 -1.62
C MET A 1 26.95 31.61 -1.55
N ALA A 2 25.94 31.61 -0.67
CA ALA A 2 24.93 30.56 -0.68
C ALA A 2 24.07 30.77 -1.93
N SER A 3 23.96 29.76 -2.79
CA SER A 3 23.04 29.84 -3.92
C SER A 3 21.61 29.94 -3.38
N GLU A 4 20.88 30.97 -3.80
CA GLU A 4 19.43 31.04 -3.65
C GLU A 4 18.79 30.00 -4.57
N GLY A 5 18.93 28.72 -4.21
CA GLY A 5 18.18 27.65 -4.84
C GLY A 5 16.72 27.82 -4.47
N THR A 6 15.87 28.19 -5.42
CA THR A 6 14.41 28.19 -5.22
C THR A 6 13.99 26.82 -4.71
N GLN A 7 13.53 26.76 -3.47
CA GLN A 7 13.20 25.51 -2.79
C GLN A 7 12.00 24.86 -3.48
N GLN A 8 12.24 23.76 -4.21
CA GLN A 8 11.18 23.03 -4.94
C GLN A 8 10.08 22.55 -3.98
N ASN A 9 8.83 22.59 -4.43
CA ASN A 9 7.63 22.29 -3.63
C ASN A 9 7.54 23.05 -2.29
N PRO A 10 7.54 24.40 -2.28
CA PRO A 10 7.52 25.21 -1.05
C PRO A 10 6.31 24.96 -0.16
N SER A 11 5.18 24.55 -0.74
CA SER A 11 3.94 24.24 -0.03
C SER A 11 3.85 22.80 0.50
N CYS A 12 4.89 21.98 0.33
CA CYS A 12 4.93 20.58 0.77
C CYS A 12 3.71 19.75 0.34
N LYS A 13 3.20 19.97 -0.89
CA LYS A 13 2.03 19.26 -1.42
C LYS A 13 2.42 17.87 -1.90
N ILE A 14 1.52 16.90 -1.73
CA ILE A 14 1.66 15.56 -2.32
C ILE A 14 1.71 15.70 -3.85
N MET A 15 2.79 15.21 -4.45
CA MET A 15 3.01 15.28 -5.89
C MET A 15 2.61 13.96 -6.56
N THR A 16 2.11 14.04 -7.81
CA THR A 16 1.81 12.87 -8.65
C THR A 16 2.69 12.87 -9.89
N PHE A 17 3.41 11.76 -10.11
CA PHE A 17 4.33 11.55 -11.21
C PHE A 17 3.82 10.47 -12.16
N ARG A 18 4.17 10.58 -13.45
CA ARG A 18 3.75 9.69 -14.53
C ARG A 18 4.95 9.38 -15.44
N PRO A 19 5.87 8.50 -15.01
CA PRO A 19 7.08 8.20 -15.76
C PRO A 19 6.78 7.63 -17.15
N THR A 20 7.69 7.85 -18.08
CA THR A 20 7.79 7.03 -19.29
C THR A 20 8.31 5.63 -18.97
N LEU A 21 8.19 4.70 -19.91
CA LEU A 21 8.76 3.35 -19.71
C LEU A 21 10.27 3.38 -19.48
N GLU A 22 10.99 4.30 -20.12
CA GLU A 22 12.45 4.45 -19.95
C GLU A 22 12.80 4.98 -18.55
N GLU A 23 12.06 5.97 -18.06
CA GLU A 23 12.24 6.51 -16.71
C GLU A 23 11.88 5.49 -15.62
N PHE A 24 10.89 4.62 -15.88
CA PHE A 24 10.39 3.65 -14.92
C PHE A 24 11.29 2.41 -14.75
N GLN A 25 12.28 2.21 -15.64
CA GLN A 25 13.19 1.05 -15.59
C GLN A 25 14.18 1.12 -14.43
N ASP A 26 14.60 2.32 -14.01
CA ASP A 26 15.58 2.52 -12.95
C ASP A 26 14.94 3.20 -11.74
N PHE A 27 14.57 2.38 -10.76
CA PHE A 27 13.95 2.83 -9.51
C PHE A 27 14.81 3.87 -8.78
N GLY A 28 16.10 3.60 -8.60
CA GLY A 28 16.99 4.47 -7.82
C GLY A 28 17.14 5.84 -8.47
N LYS A 29 17.34 5.86 -9.79
CA LYS A 29 17.38 7.10 -10.57
C LYS A 29 16.05 7.86 -10.51
N TYR A 30 14.92 7.16 -10.59
CA TYR A 30 13.61 7.79 -10.54
C TYR A 30 13.27 8.36 -9.15
N MET A 31 13.68 7.67 -8.07
CA MET A 31 13.55 8.18 -6.70
C MET A 31 14.36 9.48 -6.52
N ALA A 32 15.62 9.48 -6.94
CA ALA A 32 16.44 10.70 -6.92
C ALA A 32 15.82 11.85 -7.73
N TYR A 33 15.20 11.53 -8.88
CA TYR A 33 14.46 12.51 -9.68
C TYR A 33 13.27 13.10 -8.92
N ILE A 34 12.35 12.30 -8.37
CA ILE A 34 11.17 12.84 -7.67
C ILE A 34 11.58 13.61 -6.41
N GLU A 35 12.67 13.23 -5.74
CA GLU A 35 13.24 13.97 -4.63
C GLU A 35 13.77 15.34 -5.07
N SER A 36 14.47 15.41 -6.21
CA SER A 36 14.94 16.68 -6.79
C SER A 36 13.79 17.65 -7.12
N GLN A 37 12.58 17.13 -7.39
CA GLN A 37 11.38 17.94 -7.60
C GLN A 37 10.68 18.37 -6.28
N GLY A 38 11.23 17.97 -5.12
CA GLY A 38 10.71 18.30 -3.80
C GLY A 38 9.58 17.40 -3.31
N ALA A 39 9.41 16.20 -3.87
CA ALA A 39 8.32 15.27 -3.48
C ALA A 39 8.44 14.81 -2.01
N HIS A 40 9.66 14.53 -1.55
CA HIS A 40 9.96 14.09 -0.18
C HIS A 40 9.46 15.06 0.89
N ARG A 41 9.33 16.35 0.57
CA ARG A 41 8.87 17.38 1.51
C ARG A 41 7.42 17.19 1.98
N ALA A 42 6.61 16.49 1.20
CA ALA A 42 5.24 16.14 1.57
C ALA A 42 5.16 14.87 2.44
N GLY A 43 6.24 14.10 2.55
CA GLY A 43 6.25 12.77 3.20
C GLY A 43 5.54 11.66 2.40
N LEU A 44 4.83 12.00 1.32
CA LEU A 44 4.13 11.08 0.44
C LEU A 44 4.17 11.57 -1.01
N ALA A 45 4.39 10.66 -1.95
CA ALA A 45 4.30 10.91 -3.38
C ALA A 45 3.54 9.78 -4.07
N LYS A 46 2.84 10.11 -5.16
CA LYS A 46 2.13 9.13 -6.00
C LYS A 46 2.88 8.95 -7.31
N VAL A 47 3.26 7.72 -7.66
CA VAL A 47 3.81 7.37 -8.98
C VAL A 47 2.79 6.49 -9.70
N ILE A 48 2.31 6.93 -10.85
CA ILE A 48 1.39 6.16 -11.69
C ILE A 48 2.22 5.50 -12.80
N PRO A 49 2.39 4.17 -12.82
CA PRO A 49 3.27 3.51 -13.78
C PRO A 49 2.80 3.69 -15.23
N PRO A 50 3.69 3.49 -16.22
CA PRO A 50 3.32 3.44 -17.63
C PRO A 50 2.20 2.42 -17.89
N LYS A 51 1.29 2.69 -18.81
CA LYS A 51 0.10 1.85 -19.06
C LYS A 51 0.45 0.45 -19.55
N GLU A 52 1.59 0.34 -20.22
CA GLU A 52 2.15 -0.89 -20.79
C GLU A 52 2.75 -1.79 -19.70
N TRP A 53 3.11 -1.21 -18.55
CA TRP A 53 3.69 -1.95 -17.43
C TRP A 53 2.59 -2.58 -16.59
N ARG A 54 2.74 -3.89 -16.32
CA ARG A 54 1.89 -4.65 -15.40
C ARG A 54 2.75 -5.64 -14.61
N PRO A 55 2.58 -5.74 -13.28
CA PRO A 55 3.41 -6.64 -12.45
C PRO A 55 3.00 -8.11 -12.60
N ARG A 56 1.72 -8.38 -12.91
CA ARG A 56 1.15 -9.72 -13.13
C ARG A 56 0.20 -9.72 -14.33
N ARG A 57 -0.02 -10.88 -14.93
CA ARG A 57 -0.99 -11.08 -16.03
C ARG A 57 -2.46 -11.06 -15.58
N THR A 58 -2.79 -11.82 -14.54
CA THR A 58 -4.15 -11.95 -13.97
C THR A 58 -4.08 -12.16 -12.45
N TYR A 59 -5.20 -12.00 -11.74
CA TYR A 59 -5.33 -12.27 -10.30
C TYR A 59 -6.45 -13.29 -10.01
N ASP A 60 -6.88 -14.06 -11.01
CA ASP A 60 -8.00 -15.01 -10.87
C ASP A 60 -7.64 -16.24 -10.00
N ASP A 61 -6.35 -16.51 -9.84
CA ASP A 61 -5.77 -17.63 -9.08
C ASP A 61 -5.61 -17.34 -7.59
N LEU A 62 -6.01 -16.15 -7.12
CA LEU A 62 -5.80 -15.72 -5.74
C LEU A 62 -6.75 -16.31 -4.71
N ASP A 63 -7.80 -17.05 -5.08
CA ASP A 63 -8.81 -17.46 -4.10
C ASP A 63 -8.34 -18.51 -3.09
N GLU A 64 -7.35 -19.31 -3.47
CA GLU A 64 -6.80 -20.42 -2.68
C GLU A 64 -5.68 -20.00 -1.74
N MET A 65 -5.11 -18.81 -1.95
CA MET A 65 -4.18 -18.17 -1.03
C MET A 65 -4.76 -18.10 0.39
N VAL A 66 -3.97 -18.50 1.39
CA VAL A 66 -4.22 -18.47 2.83
C VAL A 66 -3.67 -17.21 3.49
N ILE A 67 -4.56 -16.40 4.05
CA ILE A 67 -4.22 -15.36 5.01
C ILE A 67 -3.94 -16.04 6.36
N PRO A 68 -2.68 -16.15 6.82
CA PRO A 68 -2.33 -16.95 8.00
C PRO A 68 -2.81 -16.31 9.32
N ALA A 69 -2.79 -14.97 9.41
CA ALA A 69 -3.11 -14.25 10.63
C ALA A 69 -3.98 -13.01 10.36
N PRO A 70 -5.24 -13.16 9.91
CA PRO A 70 -6.12 -12.02 9.73
C PRO A 70 -6.31 -11.30 11.07
N ILE A 71 -6.32 -9.97 11.06
CA ILE A 71 -6.50 -9.16 12.27
C ILE A 71 -7.85 -8.43 12.23
N GLN A 72 -8.64 -8.57 13.29
CA GLN A 72 -9.84 -7.76 13.50
C GLN A 72 -9.44 -6.44 14.17
N GLN A 73 -9.79 -5.32 13.54
CA GLN A 73 -9.42 -3.98 13.98
C GLN A 73 -10.52 -3.41 14.86
N VAL A 74 -10.35 -3.53 16.17
CA VAL A 74 -11.28 -2.97 17.16
C VAL A 74 -10.85 -1.54 17.46
N VAL A 75 -11.69 -0.56 17.11
CA VAL A 75 -11.40 0.86 17.33
C VAL A 75 -12.25 1.38 18.47
N THR A 76 -11.63 2.09 19.40
CA THR A 76 -12.29 2.85 20.47
C THR A 76 -11.86 4.31 20.41
N GLY A 77 -12.66 5.20 21.00
CA GLY A 77 -12.41 6.65 20.97
C GLY A 77 -13.54 7.44 20.33
N GLN A 78 -13.43 8.76 20.37
CA GLN A 78 -14.47 9.71 19.98
C GLN A 78 -13.86 11.04 19.52
N SER A 79 -14.65 11.87 18.84
CA SER A 79 -14.28 13.25 18.45
C SER A 79 -12.95 13.35 17.68
N GLY A 80 -12.67 12.39 16.81
CA GLY A 80 -11.47 12.39 15.96
C GLY A 80 -10.22 11.79 16.61
N LEU A 81 -10.28 11.38 17.89
CA LEU A 81 -9.19 10.70 18.58
C LEU A 81 -9.55 9.24 18.84
N PHE A 82 -8.76 8.33 18.30
CA PHE A 82 -9.04 6.90 18.32
C PHE A 82 -7.81 6.07 18.69
N THR A 83 -8.07 4.94 19.33
CA THR A 83 -7.10 3.86 19.58
C THR A 83 -7.58 2.60 18.89
N GLN A 84 -6.70 1.96 18.12
CA GLN A 84 -6.98 0.69 17.45
C GLN A 84 -6.28 -0.46 18.17
N TYR A 85 -7.02 -1.53 18.41
CA TYR A 85 -6.53 -2.81 18.91
C TYR A 85 -6.67 -3.87 17.82
N ASN A 86 -5.63 -4.67 17.63
CA ASN A 86 -5.62 -5.76 16.65
C ASN A 86 -5.87 -7.09 17.35
N ILE A 87 -6.95 -7.78 16.99
CA ILE A 87 -7.30 -9.10 17.52
C ILE A 87 -7.12 -10.14 16.42
N GLN A 88 -6.13 -11.02 16.57
CA GLN A 88 -5.87 -12.08 15.59
C GLN A 88 -7.07 -13.05 15.48
N LYS A 89 -7.39 -13.42 14.25
CA LYS A 89 -8.44 -14.39 13.89
C LYS A 89 -7.81 -15.66 13.37
N LYS A 90 -8.63 -16.69 13.18
CA LYS A 90 -8.19 -17.94 12.56
C LYS A 90 -7.80 -17.68 11.09
N PRO A 91 -6.83 -18.46 10.55
CA PRO A 91 -6.51 -18.40 9.13
C PRO A 91 -7.75 -18.54 8.25
N MET A 92 -7.75 -17.87 7.10
CA MET A 92 -8.81 -17.96 6.09
C MET A 92 -8.21 -17.78 4.70
N THR A 93 -8.88 -18.25 3.65
CA THR A 93 -8.41 -17.97 2.29
C THR A 93 -8.79 -16.57 1.83
N VAL A 94 -8.10 -16.03 0.81
CA VAL A 94 -8.47 -14.79 0.16
C VAL A 94 -9.88 -14.88 -0.46
N GLY A 95 -10.28 -16.05 -0.97
CA GLY A 95 -11.65 -16.29 -1.42
C GLY A 95 -12.69 -16.14 -0.29
N GLU A 96 -12.38 -16.63 0.91
CA GLU A 96 -13.22 -16.45 2.11
C GLU A 96 -13.25 -14.99 2.56
N TYR A 97 -12.09 -14.34 2.60
CA TYR A 97 -11.95 -12.93 2.94
C TYR A 97 -12.73 -12.03 1.97
N ARG A 98 -12.65 -12.30 0.67
CA ARG A 98 -13.40 -11.56 -0.36
C ARG A 98 -14.91 -11.72 -0.19
N ARG A 99 -15.40 -12.92 0.12
CA ARG A 99 -16.82 -13.14 0.44
C ARG A 99 -17.23 -12.36 1.70
N LEU A 100 -16.38 -12.32 2.72
CA LEU A 100 -16.64 -11.57 3.93
C LEU A 100 -16.70 -10.06 3.67
N ALA A 101 -15.71 -9.51 2.95
CA ALA A 101 -15.62 -8.09 2.61
C ALA A 101 -16.82 -7.61 1.76
N ASN A 102 -17.38 -8.47 0.91
CA ASN A 102 -18.55 -8.16 0.09
C ASN A 102 -19.90 -8.54 0.73
N SER A 103 -19.89 -9.10 1.94
CA SER A 103 -21.13 -9.39 2.66
C SER A 103 -21.83 -8.10 3.11
N ASN A 104 -23.15 -8.14 3.30
CA ASN A 104 -23.95 -7.00 3.76
C ASN A 104 -23.42 -6.34 5.05
N LYS A 105 -22.64 -7.07 5.85
CA LYS A 105 -22.08 -6.59 7.11
C LYS A 105 -20.84 -5.70 6.90
N TYR A 106 -20.01 -6.00 5.91
CA TYR A 106 -18.69 -5.37 5.71
C TYR A 106 -18.54 -4.64 4.39
N CYS A 107 -19.51 -4.79 3.47
CA CYS A 107 -19.47 -4.14 2.17
C CYS A 107 -19.39 -2.62 2.31
N THR A 108 -18.72 -1.99 1.36
CA THR A 108 -18.62 -0.54 1.28
C THR A 108 -20.03 0.08 1.26
N PRO A 109 -20.34 1.03 2.15
CA PRO A 109 -21.64 1.69 2.15
C PRO A 109 -21.82 2.49 0.85
N ARG A 110 -23.06 2.63 0.38
CA ARG A 110 -23.37 3.50 -0.75
C ARG A 110 -22.90 4.92 -0.45
N HIS A 111 -22.24 5.57 -1.41
CA HIS A 111 -21.69 6.91 -1.27
C HIS A 111 -21.73 7.64 -2.63
N GLN A 112 -21.76 8.97 -2.59
CA GLN A 112 -21.84 9.81 -3.80
C GLN A 112 -20.46 10.11 -4.38
N ASP A 113 -19.49 10.39 -3.50
CA ASP A 113 -18.13 10.80 -3.84
C ASP A 113 -17.17 10.38 -2.72
N PHE A 114 -15.89 10.74 -2.87
CA PHE A 114 -14.85 10.44 -1.88
C PHE A 114 -15.07 11.16 -0.55
N ASP A 115 -15.58 12.39 -0.55
CA ASP A 115 -15.81 13.17 0.67
C ASP A 115 -16.94 12.56 1.51
N ASP A 116 -18.01 12.08 0.87
CA ASP A 116 -19.10 11.36 1.52
C ASP A 116 -18.63 10.02 2.10
N LEU A 117 -17.77 9.29 1.36
CA LEU A 117 -17.18 8.05 1.86
C LEU A 117 -16.24 8.31 3.06
N GLU A 118 -15.41 9.36 3.00
CA GLU A 118 -14.53 9.77 4.09
C GLU A 118 -15.32 10.16 5.35
N ARG A 119 -16.39 10.96 5.19
CA ARG A 119 -17.30 11.28 6.31
C ARG A 119 -17.90 10.02 6.93
N LYS A 120 -18.32 9.05 6.11
CA LYS A 120 -18.86 7.77 6.57
C LYS A 120 -17.80 6.92 7.27
N TYR A 121 -16.55 6.92 6.79
CA TYR A 121 -15.44 6.23 7.43
C TYR A 121 -15.23 6.75 8.86
N TRP A 122 -14.98 8.06 9.02
CA TRP A 122 -14.72 8.65 10.34
C TRP A 122 -15.93 8.57 11.28
N LYS A 123 -17.15 8.67 10.75
CA LYS A 123 -18.38 8.55 11.55
C LYS A 123 -18.59 7.14 12.08
N ASN A 124 -18.28 6.11 11.29
CA ASN A 124 -18.66 4.72 11.60
C ASN A 124 -17.50 3.83 12.08
N LEU A 125 -16.30 4.39 12.25
CA LEU A 125 -15.06 3.65 12.55
C LEU A 125 -15.17 2.70 13.76
N THR A 126 -15.98 3.04 14.77
CA THR A 126 -16.14 2.26 16.01
C THR A 126 -17.31 1.26 16.01
N PHE A 127 -18.15 1.23 14.96
CA PHE A 127 -19.39 0.45 14.96
C PHE A 127 -19.20 -1.01 14.56
N VAL A 128 -18.49 -1.23 13.46
CA VAL A 128 -18.19 -2.56 12.95
C VAL A 128 -16.68 -2.69 12.86
N SER A 129 -16.10 -3.61 13.63
CA SER A 129 -14.66 -3.89 13.56
C SER A 129 -14.35 -4.70 12.30
N PRO A 130 -13.69 -4.13 11.27
CA PRO A 130 -13.34 -4.85 10.06
C PRO A 130 -12.25 -5.90 10.33
N ILE A 131 -12.10 -6.82 9.40
CA ILE A 131 -10.97 -7.77 9.37
C ILE A 131 -10.01 -7.30 8.29
N TYR A 132 -8.72 -7.31 8.59
CA TYR A 132 -7.64 -6.94 7.67
C TYR A 132 -6.66 -8.11 7.54
N GLY A 133 -6.43 -8.58 6.31
CA GLY A 133 -5.40 -9.57 5.98
C GLY A 133 -4.05 -8.88 5.79
N ALA A 134 -3.41 -8.50 6.90
CA ALA A 134 -2.13 -7.79 6.92
C ALA A 134 -0.96 -8.72 7.21
N ASP A 135 0.26 -8.24 6.95
CA ASP A 135 1.51 -8.89 7.34
C ASP A 135 1.70 -10.29 6.77
N ILE A 136 1.15 -10.50 5.58
CA ILE A 136 1.22 -11.76 4.90
C ILE A 136 2.47 -11.74 3.98
N SER A 137 3.25 -12.82 3.91
CA SER A 137 4.59 -12.81 3.29
C SER A 137 4.56 -13.36 1.85
N GLY A 138 5.13 -12.63 0.88
CA GLY A 138 5.24 -13.08 -0.51
C GLY A 138 5.44 -11.94 -1.53
N SER A 139 5.53 -12.24 -2.84
CA SER A 139 5.45 -11.28 -3.96
C SER A 139 4.38 -11.60 -5.05
N LEU A 140 3.42 -10.69 -5.29
CA LEU A 140 2.39 -10.87 -6.33
C LEU A 140 2.97 -10.69 -7.75
N TYR A 141 4.29 -10.50 -7.89
CA TYR A 141 4.93 -10.20 -9.17
C TYR A 141 5.24 -11.49 -9.94
N ASP A 142 5.02 -11.47 -11.26
CA ASP A 142 5.46 -12.55 -12.14
C ASP A 142 6.99 -12.68 -12.07
N SER A 143 7.54 -13.85 -11.70
CA SER A 143 8.99 -14.08 -11.58
C SER A 143 9.79 -13.83 -12.86
N ARG A 144 9.12 -13.77 -14.02
CA ARG A 144 9.73 -13.61 -15.36
C ARG A 144 9.70 -12.19 -15.91
N ARG A 145 9.17 -11.19 -15.19
CA ARG A 145 9.12 -9.81 -15.69
C ARG A 145 10.34 -9.01 -15.24
N GLY A 146 11.25 -8.76 -16.19
CA GLY A 146 12.47 -7.98 -16.00
C GLY A 146 12.22 -6.47 -15.81
N LYS A 147 13.23 -5.81 -15.22
CA LYS A 147 13.46 -4.36 -15.01
C LYS A 147 12.21 -3.47 -14.86
N GLY A 148 11.98 -3.01 -13.62
CA GLY A 148 10.95 -2.06 -13.22
C GLY A 148 10.94 -1.96 -11.69
N PHE A 149 9.90 -1.34 -11.13
CA PHE A 149 9.74 -1.24 -9.68
C PHE A 149 9.34 -2.62 -9.13
N HIS A 150 10.31 -3.48 -8.83
CA HIS A 150 10.13 -4.64 -7.96
C HIS A 150 10.31 -4.18 -6.52
N GLY A 151 9.45 -4.63 -5.60
CA GLY A 151 9.48 -4.27 -4.18
C GLY A 151 10.64 -4.90 -3.40
N GLN A 152 11.59 -5.55 -4.07
CA GLN A 152 12.77 -6.12 -3.42
C GLN A 152 13.77 -5.03 -3.06
N CYS A 153 13.95 -4.83 -1.76
CA CYS A 153 14.97 -3.95 -1.21
C CYS A 153 16.35 -4.59 -1.42
N LYS A 154 17.29 -3.89 -2.06
CA LYS A 154 18.66 -4.39 -2.36
C LYS A 154 19.59 -4.45 -1.14
N LEU A 155 19.08 -4.34 0.08
CA LEU A 155 19.86 -4.44 1.31
C LEU A 155 20.09 -5.93 1.66
N GLN A 156 20.88 -6.61 0.82
CA GLN A 156 21.41 -7.96 1.09
C GLN A 156 22.94 -8.00 0.96
N GLU A 157 23.63 -6.89 1.28
CA GLU A 157 25.09 -6.86 1.39
C GLU A 157 25.51 -6.92 2.86
N GLY A 158 25.40 -8.10 3.46
CA GLY A 158 25.87 -8.41 4.82
C GLY A 158 25.14 -9.61 5.43
N GLU A 159 25.83 -10.45 6.21
CA GLU A 159 25.27 -11.60 6.96
C GLU A 159 24.30 -11.15 8.09
N GLY A 160 23.22 -10.47 7.72
CA GLY A 160 22.17 -9.99 8.62
C GLY A 160 20.91 -10.86 8.55
N ALA A 161 20.22 -11.00 9.67
CA ALA A 161 18.93 -11.67 9.74
C ALA A 161 17.93 -11.06 8.74
N SER A 162 17.22 -11.91 7.98
CA SER A 162 16.11 -11.48 7.13
C SER A 162 14.94 -11.06 8.03
N LEU A 163 14.49 -9.81 7.89
CA LEU A 163 13.34 -9.25 8.61
C LEU A 163 12.13 -9.19 7.66
N PRO A 164 11.08 -9.99 7.89
CA PRO A 164 9.88 -9.98 7.06
C PRO A 164 9.22 -8.61 7.00
N GLY A 165 8.79 -8.19 5.81
CA GLY A 165 8.14 -6.88 5.59
C GLY A 165 9.08 -5.68 5.60
N ALA A 166 10.33 -5.82 6.07
CA ALA A 166 11.37 -4.80 5.94
C ALA A 166 12.30 -5.09 4.75
N PHE A 167 12.66 -6.36 4.55
CA PHE A 167 13.55 -6.79 3.46
C PHE A 167 12.90 -7.81 2.51
N THR A 168 11.77 -8.38 2.89
CA THR A 168 10.94 -9.25 2.03
C THR A 168 9.60 -8.56 1.75
N GLU A 169 9.05 -8.78 0.56
CA GLU A 169 7.73 -8.28 0.21
C GLU A 169 6.64 -8.92 1.08
N GLN A 170 5.57 -8.16 1.30
CA GLN A 170 4.33 -8.67 1.88
C GLN A 170 3.30 -8.83 0.75
N GLU A 171 2.84 -10.05 0.53
CA GLU A 171 1.70 -10.38 -0.32
C GLU A 171 0.54 -10.73 0.57
N GLY A 172 -0.71 -10.41 0.19
CA GLY A 172 -1.77 -11.32 0.61
C GLY A 172 -1.41 -12.70 0.08
N GLU A 173 -1.10 -13.65 0.96
CA GLU A 173 -0.84 -15.07 0.72
C GLU A 173 -2.11 -15.86 0.98
#